data_AF-A0A3C1HZH5-F1
#
_entry.id   AF-A0A3C1HZH5-F1
#
_cell.length_a   1.000
_cell.length_b   1.000
_cell.length_c   1.000
_cell.angle_alpha   90.00
_cell.angle_beta   90.00
_cell.angle_gamma   90.00
#
_symmetry.space_group_name_H-M   'P 1'
#
loop_
_entity.id
_entity.type
_entity.pdbx_description
1 polymer ?
#
loop_
_entity_poly.entity_id
_entity_poly.type
_entity_poly.pdbx_seq_one_letter_code
_entity_poly.pdbx_strand_id
1 'polypeptide(L)'
;MDKQWESGMFKKSTNEKVWLGKTGLVGDEVADKKNHGGPEKAIFAYNVGHYEYWQQELINKDIGIGAFGENLALLFLDEDTVCIGDTYQLGTAIIQVSQPRRPCWKPARRFRTMDFALRIQESGKTGWYFRVLREGSVQEGMELNLIDRPYPNWTITVCNRVMYDKKAELKLIKELANCELLAESWKNTLSKRLAGKASSGENRVFGPNVE
;
A
#
# COMPACT_ATOMS: atom_id res chain seq x y z
N MET A 1 -0.10 24.05 0.89
CA MET A 1 0.33 23.02 1.89
C MET A 1 -0.15 23.24 3.34
N ASP A 2 -0.52 24.45 3.77
CA ASP A 2 -0.80 24.74 5.19
C ASP A 2 -2.25 24.52 5.65
N LYS A 3 -3.19 24.19 4.75
CA LYS A 3 -4.56 23.82 5.16
C LYS A 3 -4.56 22.63 6.14
N GLN A 4 -5.43 22.71 7.14
CA GLN A 4 -5.66 21.61 8.10
C GLN A 4 -6.14 20.33 7.38
N TRP A 5 -5.76 19.18 7.93
CA TRP A 5 -6.08 17.86 7.37
C TRP A 5 -6.07 16.78 8.45
N GLU A 6 -6.84 15.71 8.23
CA GLU A 6 -6.92 14.56 9.13
C GLU A 6 -6.32 13.29 8.50
N SER A 7 -5.66 12.48 9.33
CA SER A 7 -5.04 11.25 8.87
C SER A 7 -4.68 10.30 10.00
N GLY A 8 -4.99 9.00 9.83
CA GLY A 8 -4.45 7.92 10.65
C GLY A 8 -3.01 7.52 10.26
N MET A 9 -2.28 8.35 9.51
CA MET A 9 -0.92 8.06 9.03
C MET A 9 0.13 8.17 10.13
N PHE A 10 -0.15 8.89 11.22
CA PHE A 10 0.74 8.93 12.38
C PHE A 10 0.45 7.71 13.25
N LYS A 11 1.34 6.72 13.19
CA LYS A 11 1.26 5.50 13.99
C LYS A 11 2.39 5.42 14.99
N LYS A 12 2.17 4.72 16.10
CA LYS A 12 3.19 4.37 17.08
C LYS A 12 3.36 2.85 17.05
N SER A 13 4.60 2.39 17.10
CA SER A 13 4.89 0.97 17.27
C SER A 13 4.31 0.46 18.58
N THR A 14 3.90 -0.79 18.59
CA THR A 14 3.40 -1.48 19.78
C THR A 14 3.96 -2.90 19.82
N ASN A 15 4.36 -3.33 21.00
CA ASN A 15 4.75 -4.72 21.31
C ASN A 15 3.57 -5.54 21.86
N GLU A 16 2.43 -4.90 22.07
CA GLU A 16 1.22 -5.54 22.59
C GLU A 16 0.62 -6.51 21.58
N LYS A 17 -0.06 -7.53 22.09
CA LYS A 17 -0.86 -8.43 21.26
C LYS A 17 -2.13 -7.71 20.82
N VAL A 18 -2.34 -7.60 19.51
CA VAL A 18 -3.47 -6.88 18.92
C VAL A 18 -4.37 -7.83 18.13
N TRP A 19 -5.68 -7.61 18.19
CA TRP A 19 -6.64 -8.33 17.36
C TRP A 19 -6.68 -7.73 15.95
N LEU A 20 -6.47 -8.57 14.93
CA LEU A 20 -6.60 -8.25 13.53
C LEU A 20 -7.99 -8.69 13.03
N GLY A 21 -8.89 -7.73 12.90
CA GLY A 21 -10.24 -7.93 12.36
C GLY A 21 -10.30 -7.73 10.85
N LYS A 22 -11.47 -8.03 10.25
CA LYS A 22 -11.70 -7.96 8.79
C LYS A 22 -11.32 -6.63 8.14
N THR A 23 -11.37 -5.52 8.89
CA THR A 23 -11.12 -4.17 8.38
C THR A 23 -9.87 -3.50 8.96
N GLY A 24 -9.08 -4.22 9.77
CA GLY A 24 -7.83 -3.70 10.33
C GLY A 24 -7.58 -4.11 11.77
N LEU A 25 -6.53 -3.54 12.36
CA LEU A 25 -6.15 -3.76 13.76
C LEU A 25 -7.10 -3.03 14.70
N VAL A 26 -7.51 -3.69 15.79
CA VAL A 26 -8.26 -3.04 16.87
C VAL A 26 -7.41 -1.94 17.47
N GLY A 27 -8.00 -0.75 17.61
CA GLY A 27 -7.31 0.46 18.08
C GLY A 27 -6.61 1.26 16.98
N ASP A 28 -6.57 0.78 15.73
CA ASP A 28 -6.08 1.57 14.59
C ASP A 28 -7.22 2.40 13.99
N GLU A 29 -7.16 3.72 14.19
CA GLU A 29 -8.15 4.64 13.63
C GLU A 29 -7.86 4.92 12.15
N VAL A 30 -8.69 4.36 11.26
CA VAL A 30 -8.70 4.76 9.85
C VAL A 30 -9.59 6.00 9.68
N ALA A 31 -8.98 7.18 9.71
CA ALA A 31 -9.68 8.47 9.53
C ALA A 31 -10.41 8.58 8.17
N ASP A 32 -9.92 7.93 7.11
CA ASP A 32 -10.56 7.90 5.79
C ASP A 32 -10.89 6.46 5.35
N LYS A 33 -12.01 5.94 5.86
CA LYS A 33 -12.49 4.59 5.55
C LYS A 33 -12.84 4.41 4.07
N LYS A 34 -13.18 5.48 3.34
CA LYS A 34 -13.61 5.44 1.94
C LYS A 34 -12.44 5.22 0.99
N ASN A 35 -11.30 5.86 1.23
CA ASN A 35 -10.13 5.78 0.33
C ASN A 35 -8.98 4.94 0.87
N HIS A 36 -8.86 4.84 2.20
CA HIS A 36 -7.70 4.27 2.90
C HIS A 36 -8.05 3.13 3.86
N GLY A 37 -9.28 2.64 3.83
CA GLY A 37 -9.71 1.48 4.62
C GLY A 37 -10.59 0.52 3.82
N GLY A 38 -11.27 -0.35 4.56
CA GLY A 38 -12.13 -1.40 4.04
C GLY A 38 -11.42 -2.77 3.98
N PRO A 39 -12.18 -3.84 3.69
CA PRO A 39 -11.66 -5.21 3.76
C PRO A 39 -10.45 -5.48 2.86
N GLU A 40 -10.36 -4.77 1.73
CA GLU A 40 -9.26 -4.85 0.76
C GLU A 40 -8.00 -4.08 1.18
N LYS A 41 -8.08 -3.27 2.25
CA LYS A 41 -7.00 -2.41 2.74
C LYS A 41 -6.89 -2.49 4.26
N ALA A 42 -7.16 -3.67 4.82
CA ALA A 42 -7.19 -3.88 6.26
C ALA A 42 -5.81 -3.63 6.89
N ILE A 43 -4.74 -4.01 6.19
CA ILE A 43 -3.36 -3.84 6.69
C ILE A 43 -2.51 -3.26 5.58
N PHE A 44 -1.84 -2.13 5.86
CA PHE A 44 -0.81 -1.58 4.99
C PHE A 44 0.57 -2.08 5.43
N ALA A 45 1.34 -2.64 4.51
CA ALA A 45 2.70 -3.11 4.75
C ALA A 45 3.73 -2.32 3.95
N TYR A 46 4.90 -2.11 4.54
CA TYR A 46 6.01 -1.37 3.96
C TYR A 46 7.35 -2.03 4.31
N ASN A 47 8.27 -2.05 3.35
CA ASN A 47 9.61 -2.60 3.57
C ASN A 47 10.47 -1.60 4.35
N VAL A 48 11.15 -2.09 5.40
CA VAL A 48 11.98 -1.25 6.28
C VAL A 48 13.27 -0.72 5.63
N GLY A 49 13.82 -1.44 4.66
CA GLY A 49 14.98 -1.03 3.86
C GLY A 49 14.72 0.21 3.02
N HIS A 50 13.46 0.58 2.77
CA HIS A 50 13.14 1.81 2.04
C HIS A 50 13.32 3.07 2.88
N TYR A 51 13.35 3.00 4.22
CA TYR A 51 13.47 4.21 5.05
C TYR A 51 14.80 4.92 4.83
N GLU A 52 15.92 4.20 4.77
CA GLU A 52 17.25 4.80 4.54
C GLU A 52 17.30 5.54 3.21
N TYR A 53 16.73 4.94 2.16
CA TYR A 53 16.60 5.59 0.85
C TYR A 53 15.86 6.93 0.97
N TRP A 54 14.73 6.96 1.69
CA TRP A 54 13.94 8.19 1.85
C TRP A 54 14.59 9.22 2.77
N GLN A 55 15.32 8.79 3.80
CA GLN A 55 16.10 9.69 4.66
C GLN A 55 17.13 10.47 3.84
N GLN A 56 17.78 9.80 2.87
CA GLN A 56 18.74 10.42 1.96
C GLN A 56 18.04 11.31 0.94
N GLU A 57 16.99 10.81 0.28
CA GLU A 57 16.26 11.53 -0.77
C GLU A 57 15.57 12.81 -0.27
N LEU A 58 15.07 12.81 0.98
CA LEU A 58 14.39 13.96 1.59
C LEU A 58 15.27 14.76 2.56
N ILE A 59 16.52 14.35 2.79
CA ILE A 59 17.42 14.94 3.81
C ILE A 59 16.69 15.04 5.18
N ASN A 60 16.06 13.94 5.59
CA ASN A 60 15.24 13.89 6.79
C ASN A 60 15.48 12.59 7.57
N LYS A 61 16.22 12.68 8.67
CA LYS A 61 16.60 11.54 9.51
C LYS A 61 15.43 10.98 10.35
N ASP A 62 14.31 11.70 10.45
CA ASP A 62 13.16 11.29 11.25
C ASP A 62 12.24 10.31 10.49
N ILE A 63 12.56 9.99 9.23
CA ILE A 63 11.83 8.98 8.45
C ILE A 63 12.20 7.59 8.96
N GLY A 64 11.26 6.93 9.63
CA GLY A 64 11.42 5.56 10.13
C GLY A 64 10.10 4.81 10.18
N ILE A 65 10.01 3.78 11.02
CA ILE A 65 8.79 2.96 11.18
C ILE A 65 7.56 3.85 11.50
N GLY A 66 6.48 3.64 10.76
CA GLY A 66 5.24 4.41 10.82
C GLY A 66 5.26 5.71 9.99
N ALA A 67 6.35 6.01 9.29
CA ALA A 67 6.49 7.23 8.46
C ALA A 67 5.45 7.30 7.34
N PHE A 68 5.08 6.16 6.74
CA PHE A 68 4.18 6.09 5.59
C PHE A 68 2.74 5.69 5.99
N GLY A 69 2.49 5.47 7.29
CA GLY A 69 1.22 5.05 7.86
C GLY A 69 0.98 3.55 7.77
N GLU A 70 2.03 2.76 7.63
CA GLU A 70 2.02 1.31 7.60
C GLU A 70 1.69 0.71 8.95
N ASN A 71 0.91 -0.37 8.91
CA ASN A 71 0.62 -1.21 10.06
C ASN A 71 1.72 -2.25 10.28
N LEU A 72 2.30 -2.78 9.19
CA LEU A 72 3.39 -3.75 9.23
C LEU A 72 4.63 -3.15 8.57
N ALA A 73 5.69 -3.02 9.35
CA ALA A 73 7.02 -2.70 8.87
C ALA A 73 7.78 -4.03 8.71
N LEU A 74 8.10 -4.42 7.47
CA LEU A 74 8.57 -5.76 7.14
C LEU A 74 10.04 -5.77 6.73
N LEU A 75 10.76 -6.75 7.28
CA LEU A 75 12.11 -7.12 6.83
C LEU A 75 12.00 -8.16 5.69
N PHE A 76 12.98 -8.16 4.79
CA PHE A 76 13.19 -9.18 3.75
C PHE A 76 12.11 -9.33 2.66
N LEU A 77 10.93 -8.72 2.82
CA LEU A 77 9.88 -8.68 1.81
C LEU A 77 9.77 -7.29 1.19
N ASP A 78 9.75 -7.23 -0.13
CA ASP A 78 9.66 -6.00 -0.93
C ASP A 78 8.72 -6.18 -2.13
N GLU A 79 8.61 -5.14 -2.95
CA GLU A 79 7.72 -5.12 -4.09
C GLU A 79 8.08 -6.13 -5.19
N ASP A 80 9.33 -6.58 -5.24
CA ASP A 80 9.82 -7.56 -6.22
C ASP A 80 9.55 -9.00 -5.77
N THR A 81 9.50 -9.25 -4.46
CA THR A 81 9.34 -10.58 -3.87
C THR A 81 7.90 -10.94 -3.49
N VAL A 82 7.03 -9.94 -3.32
CA VAL A 82 5.61 -10.11 -2.94
C VAL A 82 4.69 -10.07 -4.16
N CYS A 83 3.74 -11.00 -4.24
CA CYS A 83 2.79 -11.11 -5.35
C CYS A 83 1.33 -10.88 -4.93
N ILE A 84 0.49 -10.45 -5.86
CA ILE A 84 -0.98 -10.43 -5.68
C ILE A 84 -1.47 -11.83 -5.33
N GLY A 85 -2.32 -11.92 -4.31
CA GLY A 85 -2.88 -13.19 -3.86
C GLY A 85 -1.95 -14.02 -2.98
N ASP A 86 -0.69 -13.61 -2.76
CA ASP A 86 0.16 -14.25 -1.76
C ASP A 86 -0.58 -14.27 -0.43
N THR A 87 -0.69 -15.47 0.16
CA THR A 87 -1.44 -15.70 1.39
C THR A 87 -0.47 -16.09 2.49
N TYR A 88 -0.48 -15.36 3.60
CA TYR A 88 0.44 -15.54 4.70
C TYR A 88 -0.30 -15.88 5.99
N GLN A 89 0.32 -16.71 6.83
CA GLN A 89 -0.01 -16.82 8.23
C GLN A 89 0.78 -15.77 9.01
N LEU A 90 0.09 -15.02 9.86
CA LEU A 90 0.67 -14.08 10.82
C LEU A 90 0.04 -14.34 12.19
N GLY A 91 0.78 -15.00 13.08
CA GLY A 91 0.24 -15.53 14.33
C GLY A 91 -0.95 -16.47 14.07
N THR A 92 -2.13 -16.07 14.53
CA THR A 92 -3.39 -16.85 14.33
C THR A 92 -4.20 -16.38 13.11
N ALA A 93 -3.88 -15.20 12.57
CA ALA A 93 -4.56 -14.63 11.42
C ALA A 93 -4.04 -15.23 10.10
N ILE A 94 -4.90 -15.18 9.07
CA ILE A 94 -4.53 -15.45 7.68
C ILE A 94 -4.84 -14.21 6.87
N ILE A 95 -3.83 -13.67 6.20
CA ILE A 95 -3.92 -12.45 5.41
C ILE A 95 -3.47 -12.69 3.98
N GLN A 96 -4.01 -11.92 3.04
CA GLN A 96 -3.73 -12.11 1.62
C GLN A 96 -3.47 -10.78 0.93
N VAL A 97 -2.43 -10.72 0.10
CA VAL A 97 -2.07 -9.51 -0.65
C VAL A 97 -3.20 -9.16 -1.61
N SER A 98 -3.72 -7.94 -1.47
CA SER A 98 -4.89 -7.50 -2.21
C SER A 98 -4.58 -6.55 -3.35
N GLN A 99 -3.63 -5.64 -3.13
CA GLN A 99 -3.26 -4.60 -4.09
C GLN A 99 -1.98 -3.86 -3.65
N PRO A 100 -1.23 -3.25 -4.58
CA PRO A 100 -0.23 -2.25 -4.24
C PRO A 100 -0.88 -1.02 -3.60
N ARG A 101 -0.12 -0.35 -2.74
CA ARG A 101 -0.53 0.95 -2.20
C ARG A 101 -0.36 1.99 -3.30
N ARG A 102 -1.44 2.67 -3.64
CA ARG A 102 -1.37 3.79 -4.59
C ARG A 102 -0.97 5.07 -3.85
N PRO A 103 0.15 5.74 -4.20
CA PRO A 103 0.57 6.99 -3.57
C PRO A 103 -0.53 8.04 -3.56
N CYS A 104 -0.52 8.91 -2.55
CA CYS A 104 -1.48 10.01 -2.40
C CYS A 104 -0.79 11.25 -1.83
N TRP A 105 -1.46 12.40 -1.85
CA TRP A 105 -0.93 13.69 -1.41
C TRP A 105 -0.57 13.77 0.09
N LYS A 106 -1.07 12.86 0.94
CA LYS A 106 -0.88 12.93 2.40
C LYS A 106 0.61 12.83 2.82
N PRO A 107 1.40 11.85 2.31
CA PRO A 107 2.85 11.86 2.47
C PRO A 107 3.53 13.18 2.13
N ALA A 108 3.21 13.79 0.98
CA ALA A 108 3.77 15.08 0.58
C ALA A 108 3.52 16.17 1.63
N ARG A 109 2.35 16.15 2.27
CA ARG A 109 2.02 17.08 3.34
C ARG A 109 2.74 16.81 4.65
N ARG A 110 2.89 15.53 5.04
CA ARG A 110 3.64 15.14 6.24
C ARG A 110 5.09 15.57 6.17
N PHE A 111 5.74 15.36 5.04
CA PHE A 111 7.18 15.64 4.86
C PHE A 111 7.47 17.00 4.25
N ARG A 112 6.43 17.81 3.98
CA ARG A 112 6.54 19.15 3.38
C ARG A 112 7.30 19.15 2.04
N THR A 113 7.06 18.12 1.22
CA THR A 113 7.68 17.94 -0.10
C THR A 113 6.58 17.70 -1.13
N MET A 114 6.28 18.70 -1.96
CA MET A 114 5.09 18.74 -2.82
C MET A 114 4.96 17.54 -3.77
N ASP A 115 6.08 17.17 -4.39
CA ASP A 115 6.18 16.11 -5.39
C ASP A 115 6.43 14.73 -4.77
N PHE A 116 6.42 14.59 -3.44
CA PHE A 116 6.82 13.35 -2.79
C PHE A 116 5.96 12.15 -3.17
N ALA A 117 4.65 12.37 -3.36
CA ALA A 117 3.75 11.32 -3.83
C ALA A 117 4.13 10.80 -5.23
N LEU A 118 4.67 11.66 -6.09
CA LEU A 118 5.17 11.28 -7.41
C LEU A 118 6.49 10.50 -7.28
N ARG A 119 7.41 10.95 -6.41
CA ARG A 119 8.67 10.22 -6.16
C ARG A 119 8.43 8.80 -5.63
N ILE A 120 7.46 8.62 -4.73
CA ILE A 120 7.05 7.28 -4.26
C ILE A 120 6.54 6.43 -5.43
N GLN A 121 5.77 7.03 -6.34
CA GLN A 121 5.26 6.32 -7.52
C GLN A 121 6.38 5.92 -8.48
N GLU A 122 7.32 6.82 -8.76
CA GLU A 122 8.40 6.63 -9.73
C GLU A 122 9.48 5.67 -9.21
N SER A 123 9.79 5.72 -7.91
CA SER A 123 10.72 4.78 -7.28
C SER A 123 10.17 3.36 -7.16
N GLY A 124 8.85 3.17 -7.28
CA GLY A 124 8.19 1.87 -7.08
C GLY A 124 8.11 1.40 -5.62
N LYS A 125 8.69 2.15 -4.68
CA LYS A 125 8.73 1.87 -3.22
C LYS A 125 7.40 2.20 -2.56
N THR A 126 6.33 1.57 -3.03
CA THR A 126 4.96 1.94 -2.67
C THR A 126 4.43 1.20 -1.45
N GLY A 127 4.93 -0.01 -1.18
CA GLY A 127 4.30 -0.99 -0.30
C GLY A 127 2.98 -1.54 -0.84
N TRP A 128 2.30 -2.35 -0.04
CA TRP A 128 1.09 -3.07 -0.46
C TRP A 128 0.11 -3.25 0.68
N TYR A 129 -1.12 -3.63 0.33
CA TYR A 129 -2.15 -3.94 1.30
C TYR A 129 -2.42 -5.44 1.38
N PHE A 130 -2.85 -5.86 2.57
CA PHE A 130 -3.48 -7.15 2.79
C PHE A 130 -4.97 -6.99 3.10
N ARG A 131 -5.75 -7.98 2.64
CA ARG A 131 -7.08 -8.31 3.16
C ARG A 131 -6.96 -9.42 4.21
N VAL A 132 -7.94 -9.53 5.11
CA VAL A 132 -7.97 -10.55 6.16
C VAL A 132 -8.89 -11.70 5.77
N LEU A 133 -8.32 -12.88 5.52
CA LEU A 133 -9.08 -14.10 5.23
C LEU A 133 -9.59 -14.76 6.52
N ARG A 134 -8.74 -14.83 7.54
CA ARG A 134 -9.09 -15.29 8.90
C ARG A 134 -8.62 -14.26 9.91
N GLU A 135 -9.55 -13.76 10.72
CA GLU A 135 -9.23 -12.89 11.85
C GLU A 135 -8.38 -13.62 12.89
N GLY A 136 -7.61 -12.88 13.66
CA GLY A 136 -6.76 -13.48 14.68
C GLY A 136 -5.94 -12.46 15.43
N SER A 137 -5.25 -12.93 16.46
CA SER A 137 -4.25 -12.14 17.16
C SER A 137 -2.91 -12.15 16.44
N VAL A 138 -2.29 -10.97 16.43
CA VAL A 138 -0.94 -10.69 15.91
C VAL A 138 -0.14 -9.90 16.95
N GLN A 139 1.18 -9.97 16.87
CA GLN A 139 2.09 -9.25 17.77
C GLN A 139 3.39 -8.92 17.02
N GLU A 140 4.10 -7.89 17.47
CA GLU A 140 5.47 -7.61 17.02
C GLU A 140 6.38 -8.85 17.15
N GLY A 141 7.32 -9.00 16.21
CA GLY A 141 8.26 -10.11 16.17
C GLY A 141 7.70 -11.40 15.57
N MET A 142 6.41 -11.48 15.24
CA MET A 142 5.84 -12.63 14.53
C MET A 142 6.27 -12.66 13.06
N GLU A 143 6.55 -13.86 12.58
CA GLU A 143 6.92 -14.11 11.19
C GLU A 143 5.69 -14.18 10.27
N LEU A 144 5.91 -13.79 9.02
CA LEU A 144 4.99 -13.99 7.90
C LEU A 144 5.35 -15.29 7.19
N ASN A 145 4.56 -16.33 7.40
CA ASN A 145 4.77 -17.61 6.73
C ASN A 145 3.92 -17.68 5.46
N LEU A 146 4.57 -17.74 4.29
CA LEU A 146 3.87 -17.87 3.00
C LEU A 146 3.21 -19.26 2.92
N ILE A 147 1.90 -19.28 2.69
CA ILE A 147 1.08 -20.50 2.59
C ILE A 147 0.72 -20.81 1.14
N ASP A 148 0.44 -19.77 0.34
CA ASP A 148 0.00 -19.92 -1.05
C ASP A 148 0.43 -18.72 -1.90
N ARG A 149 0.70 -18.99 -3.20
CA ARG A 149 1.11 -18.01 -4.22
C ARG A 149 0.43 -18.34 -5.55
N PRO A 150 -0.84 -17.95 -5.74
CA PRO A 150 -1.60 -18.27 -6.95
C PRO A 150 -1.15 -17.48 -8.18
N TYR A 151 -0.55 -16.29 -8.00
CA TYR A 151 -0.14 -15.42 -9.12
C TYR A 151 1.33 -15.00 -9.04
N PRO A 152 2.29 -15.93 -9.22
CA PRO A 152 3.73 -15.65 -9.05
C PRO A 152 4.30 -14.60 -10.01
N ASN A 153 3.61 -14.31 -11.12
CA ASN A 153 4.04 -13.31 -12.10
C ASN A 153 3.52 -11.89 -11.78
N TRP A 154 2.55 -11.77 -10.87
CA TRP A 154 1.98 -10.48 -10.47
C TRP A 154 2.67 -9.95 -9.21
N THR A 155 3.98 -9.72 -9.30
CA THR A 155 4.71 -9.01 -8.24
C THR A 155 4.17 -7.59 -8.08
N ILE A 156 4.30 -7.01 -6.89
CA ILE A 156 3.88 -5.62 -6.65
C ILE A 156 4.59 -4.66 -7.62
N THR A 157 5.87 -4.88 -7.93
CA THR A 157 6.62 -4.13 -8.95
C THR A 157 5.96 -4.22 -10.32
N VAL A 158 5.60 -5.42 -10.80
CA VAL A 158 4.92 -5.59 -12.09
C VAL A 158 3.57 -4.87 -12.07
N CYS A 159 2.79 -5.00 -11.00
CA CYS A 159 1.50 -4.32 -10.87
C CYS A 159 1.65 -2.80 -10.88
N ASN A 160 2.64 -2.25 -10.18
CA ASN A 160 2.95 -0.82 -10.19
C ASN A 160 3.29 -0.35 -11.61
N ARG A 161 4.13 -1.09 -12.34
CA ARG A 161 4.47 -0.77 -13.73
C ARG A 161 3.23 -0.75 -14.62
N VAL A 162 2.38 -1.79 -14.56
CA VAL A 162 1.14 -1.84 -15.35
C VAL A 162 0.22 -0.65 -15.03
N MET A 163 0.13 -0.24 -13.77
CA MET A 163 -0.71 0.89 -13.34
C MET A 163 -0.19 2.23 -13.85
N TYR A 164 1.12 2.49 -13.72
CA TYR A 164 1.69 3.83 -13.84
C TYR A 164 2.44 4.10 -15.14
N ASP A 165 2.97 3.07 -15.81
CA ASP A 165 3.63 3.24 -17.10
C ASP A 165 2.58 3.49 -18.19
N LYS A 166 2.61 4.69 -18.78
CA LYS A 166 1.69 5.08 -19.87
C LYS A 166 1.84 4.18 -21.11
N LYS A 167 3.00 3.55 -21.29
CA LYS A 167 3.32 2.63 -22.39
C LYS A 167 3.06 1.16 -22.07
N ALA A 168 2.49 0.85 -20.89
CA ALA A 168 2.14 -0.52 -20.53
C ALA A 168 1.27 -1.18 -21.61
N GLU A 169 1.62 -2.41 -21.97
CA GLU A 169 0.93 -3.17 -23.01
C GLU A 169 -0.53 -3.41 -22.64
N LEU A 170 -1.44 -3.19 -23.59
CA LEU A 170 -2.89 -3.38 -23.38
C LEU A 170 -3.23 -4.79 -22.91
N LYS A 171 -2.47 -5.79 -23.36
CA LYS A 171 -2.59 -7.18 -22.93
C LYS A 171 -2.36 -7.32 -21.42
N LEU A 172 -1.25 -6.79 -20.90
CA LEU A 172 -0.92 -6.83 -19.47
C LEU A 172 -1.95 -6.06 -18.62
N ILE A 173 -2.43 -4.90 -19.11
CA ILE A 173 -3.49 -4.15 -18.42
C ILE A 173 -4.76 -4.99 -18.32
N LYS A 174 -5.15 -5.68 -19.40
CA LYS A 174 -6.34 -6.55 -19.43
C LYS A 174 -6.18 -7.77 -18.54
N GLU A 175 -5.03 -8.43 -18.56
CA GLU A 175 -4.75 -9.59 -17.72
C GLU A 175 -4.79 -9.22 -16.24
N LEU A 176 -4.13 -8.13 -15.85
CA LEU A 176 -4.16 -7.67 -14.45
C LEU A 176 -5.57 -7.21 -14.03
N ALA A 177 -6.32 -6.55 -14.91
CA ALA A 177 -7.72 -6.17 -14.62
C ALA A 177 -8.64 -7.38 -14.36
N ASN A 178 -8.30 -8.54 -14.94
CA ASN A 178 -9.03 -9.79 -14.76
C ASN A 178 -8.45 -10.69 -13.64
N CYS A 179 -7.37 -10.29 -12.98
CA CYS A 179 -6.77 -11.04 -11.87
C CYS A 179 -7.76 -11.15 -10.71
N GLU A 180 -8.28 -12.34 -10.43
CA GLU A 180 -9.40 -12.55 -9.49
C GLU A 180 -9.13 -11.96 -8.10
N LEU A 181 -7.94 -12.22 -7.56
CA LEU A 181 -7.53 -11.78 -6.21
C LEU A 181 -7.02 -10.34 -6.15
N LEU A 182 -7.08 -9.57 -7.24
CA LEU A 182 -6.77 -8.14 -7.21
C LEU A 182 -7.97 -7.35 -6.68
N ALA A 183 -7.72 -6.36 -5.84
CA ALA A 183 -8.76 -5.50 -5.29
C ALA A 183 -9.60 -4.80 -6.38
N GLU A 184 -10.91 -4.73 -6.17
CA GLU A 184 -11.87 -4.21 -7.14
C GLU A 184 -11.59 -2.75 -7.53
N SER A 185 -11.08 -1.93 -6.61
CA SER A 185 -10.70 -0.54 -6.90
C SER A 185 -9.58 -0.42 -7.94
N TRP A 186 -8.67 -1.40 -7.96
CA TRP A 186 -7.59 -1.50 -8.94
C TRP A 186 -8.13 -1.95 -10.29
N LYS A 187 -8.92 -3.03 -10.32
CA LYS A 187 -9.59 -3.52 -11.53
C LYS A 187 -10.39 -2.42 -12.22
N ASN A 188 -11.20 -1.67 -11.48
CA ASN A 188 -11.96 -0.55 -12.01
C ASN A 188 -11.09 0.56 -12.61
N THR A 189 -9.92 0.83 -12.03
CA THR A 189 -8.99 1.83 -12.57
C THR A 189 -8.41 1.35 -13.90
N LEU A 190 -7.97 0.09 -13.97
CA LEU A 190 -7.41 -0.52 -15.18
C LEU A 190 -8.47 -0.64 -16.28
N SER A 191 -9.69 -1.05 -15.95
CA SER A 191 -10.81 -1.14 -16.91
C SER A 191 -11.20 0.21 -17.50
N LYS A 192 -11.20 1.30 -16.69
CA LYS A 192 -11.41 2.66 -17.20
C LYS A 192 -10.31 3.08 -18.18
N ARG A 193 -9.06 2.71 -17.88
CA ARG A 193 -7.91 2.98 -18.75
C ARG A 193 -8.02 2.21 -20.07
N LEU A 194 -8.44 0.95 -20.05
CA LEU A 194 -8.71 0.16 -21.27
C LEU A 194 -9.82 0.77 -22.13
N ALA A 195 -10.80 1.42 -21.50
CA ALA A 195 -11.87 2.15 -22.19
C ALA A 195 -11.46 3.56 -22.68
N GLY A 196 -10.17 3.91 -22.64
CA GLY A 196 -9.66 5.20 -23.09
C GLY A 196 -10.00 6.39 -22.18
N LYS A 197 -10.52 6.14 -20.96
CA LYS A 197 -10.83 7.21 -20.01
C LYS A 197 -9.57 7.62 -19.26
N ALA A 198 -9.30 8.94 -19.24
CA ALA A 198 -8.19 9.49 -18.47
C ALA A 198 -8.33 9.12 -16.97
N SER A 199 -7.26 8.60 -16.38
CA SER A 199 -7.21 8.45 -14.92
C SER A 199 -6.91 9.81 -14.30
N SER A 200 -7.71 10.27 -13.34
CA SER A 200 -7.50 11.50 -12.58
C SER A 200 -6.34 11.38 -11.56
N GLY A 201 -5.14 11.03 -12.05
CA GLY A 201 -3.95 10.81 -11.23
C GLY A 201 -3.46 12.06 -10.51
N GLU A 202 -3.59 13.23 -11.13
CA GLU A 202 -3.10 14.52 -10.59
C GLU A 202 -3.79 14.89 -9.27
N ASN A 203 -5.11 14.73 -9.19
CA ASN A 203 -5.87 14.96 -7.94
C ASN A 203 -5.44 14.01 -6.82
N ARG A 204 -4.90 12.83 -7.15
CA ARG A 204 -4.44 11.87 -6.15
C ARG A 204 -3.07 12.25 -5.59
N VAL A 205 -2.15 12.64 -6.47
CA VAL A 205 -0.73 12.91 -6.15
C VAL A 205 -0.58 14.27 -5.46
N PHE A 206 -1.23 15.32 -5.99
CA PHE A 206 -1.11 16.66 -5.43
C PHE A 206 -2.31 17.05 -4.58
N GLY A 207 -3.52 16.69 -5.01
CA GLY A 207 -4.76 16.93 -4.26
C GLY A 207 -4.85 18.37 -3.74
N PRO A 208 -5.24 18.59 -2.46
CA PRO A 208 -5.38 19.93 -1.88
C PRO A 208 -4.04 20.59 -1.52
N ASN A 209 -2.90 20.02 -1.91
CA ASN A 209 -1.59 20.62 -1.60
C ASN A 209 -1.23 21.76 -2.54
N VAL A 210 -1.80 21.79 -3.76
CA VAL A 210 -1.60 22.86 -4.77
C VAL A 210 -2.30 24.16 -4.40
N GLU A 211 -3.21 24.09 -3.42
CA GLU A 211 -3.93 25.23 -2.81
C GLU A 211 -3.31 25.62 -1.46
#